data_AF-A0A9Q0HYH2-F1
#
_entry.id   AF-A0A9Q0HYH2-F1
#
_cell.length_a   1.000
_cell.length_b   1.000
_cell.length_c   1.000
_cell.angle_alpha   90.00
_cell.angle_beta   90.00
_cell.angle_gamma   90.00
#
_symmetry.space_group_name_H-M   'P 1'
#
loop_
_entity.id
_entity.type
_entity.pdbx_description
1 polymer ?
#
loop_
_entity_poly.entity_id
_entity_poly.type
_entity_poly.pdbx_seq_one_letter_code
_entity_poly.pdbx_strand_id
1 'polypeptide(L)'
;MAHYMDLQAFILHARVLKLYRQALRISRRAPSHSRDELRETIRGEIEKNRFCDDKQKIKFFLSDGLQRLKGLDEMLDMTDFKTMKYLLHNITKGKSPNSSYLNKTQII
;
A
#
# COMPACT_ATOMS: atom_id res chain seq x y z
N MET A 1 -32.20 -15.40 -5.92
CA MET A 1 -32.72 -14.25 -6.68
C MET A 1 -31.54 -13.35 -7.01
N ALA A 2 -31.19 -13.22 -8.29
CA ALA A 2 -30.08 -12.36 -8.71
C ALA A 2 -30.48 -10.90 -8.45
N HIS A 3 -29.87 -10.28 -7.44
CA HIS A 3 -30.05 -8.85 -7.18
C HIS A 3 -29.42 -8.11 -8.35
N TYR A 4 -30.24 -7.49 -9.21
CA TYR A 4 -29.71 -6.70 -10.32
C TYR A 4 -28.91 -5.56 -9.70
N MET A 5 -27.58 -5.61 -9.86
CA MET A 5 -26.69 -4.55 -9.40
C MET A 5 -26.93 -3.35 -10.30
N ASP A 6 -27.32 -2.23 -9.70
CA ASP A 6 -27.38 -0.95 -10.41
C ASP A 6 -26.00 -0.65 -11.05
N LEU A 7 -25.98 -0.09 -12.26
CA LEU A 7 -24.77 0.23 -13.00
C LEU A 7 -23.80 1.07 -12.15
N GLN A 8 -24.35 2.02 -11.38
CA GLN A 8 -23.54 2.85 -10.49
C GLN A 8 -22.87 2.01 -9.39
N ALA A 9 -23.59 1.06 -8.81
CA ALA A 9 -23.04 0.15 -7.80
C ALA A 9 -21.94 -0.72 -8.43
N PHE A 10 -22.17 -1.30 -9.62
CA PHE A 10 -21.17 -2.07 -10.34
C PHE A 10 -19.87 -1.28 -10.58
N ILE A 11 -19.98 -0.03 -11.05
CA ILE A 11 -18.83 0.85 -11.27
C ILE A 11 -18.09 1.13 -9.95
N LEU A 12 -18.82 1.38 -8.85
CA LEU A 12 -18.22 1.63 -7.54
C LEU A 12 -17.46 0.39 -7.04
N HIS A 13 -18.04 -0.81 -7.11
CA HIS A 13 -17.35 -2.05 -6.73
C HIS A 13 -16.11 -2.31 -7.59
N ALA A 14 -16.17 -2.03 -8.89
CA ALA A 14 -15.00 -2.14 -9.77
C ALA A 14 -13.86 -1.20 -9.35
N ARG A 15 -14.19 0.04 -8.94
CA ARG A 15 -13.21 1.00 -8.41
C ARG A 15 -12.63 0.56 -7.07
N VAL A 16 -13.44 0.01 -6.17
CA VAL A 16 -12.95 -0.54 -4.88
C VAL A 16 -11.98 -1.68 -5.15
N LEU A 17 -12.32 -2.58 -6.07
CA LEU A 17 -11.45 -3.69 -6.44
C LEU A 17 -10.15 -3.21 -7.09
N LYS A 18 -10.19 -2.13 -7.88
CA LYS A 18 -8.98 -1.48 -8.41
C LYS A 18 -8.11 -0.92 -7.28
N LEU A 19 -8.68 -0.19 -6.33
CA LEU A 19 -7.98 0.35 -5.17
C LEU A 19 -7.32 -0.77 -4.34
N TYR A 20 -8.05 -1.84 -4.04
CA TYR A 20 -7.53 -3.00 -3.31
C TYR A 20 -6.32 -3.63 -4.01
N ARG A 21 -6.41 -3.86 -5.32
CA ARG A 21 -5.29 -4.40 -6.10
C ARG A 21 -4.08 -3.46 -6.11
N GLN A 22 -4.30 -2.14 -6.16
CA GLN A 22 -3.22 -1.16 -6.06
C GLN A 22 -2.55 -1.21 -4.69
N ALA A 23 -3.34 -1.26 -3.61
CA ALA A 23 -2.83 -1.39 -2.25
C ALA A 23 -1.96 -2.65 -2.06
N LEU A 24 -2.41 -3.80 -2.58
CA LEU A 24 -1.62 -5.04 -2.55
C LEU A 24 -0.33 -4.98 -3.39
N ARG A 25 -0.28 -4.15 -4.44
CA ARG A 25 0.96 -3.95 -5.22
C ARG A 25 1.94 -3.09 -4.45
N ILE A 26 1.48 -1.99 -3.86
CA ILE A 26 2.30 -1.10 -3.05
C ILE A 26 2.83 -1.82 -1.82
N SER A 27 2.01 -2.68 -1.17
CA SER A 27 2.47 -3.45 -0.01
C SER A 27 3.65 -4.37 -0.31
N ARG A 28 3.84 -4.82 -1.56
CA ARG A 28 5.02 -5.63 -1.95
C ARG A 28 6.33 -4.86 -1.86
N ARG A 29 6.27 -3.54 -2.00
CA ARG A 29 7.42 -2.65 -1.86
C ARG A 29 7.82 -2.44 -0.40
N ALA A 30 6.95 -2.80 0.55
CA ALA A 30 7.29 -2.73 1.95
C ALA A 30 8.46 -3.68 2.31
N PRO A 31 9.26 -3.31 3.32
CA PRO A 31 10.28 -4.18 3.90
C PRO A 31 9.73 -5.56 4.28
N SER A 32 10.58 -6.59 4.24
CA SER A 32 10.16 -7.99 4.41
C SER A 32 9.41 -8.27 5.72
N HIS A 33 9.79 -7.62 6.82
CA HIS A 33 9.22 -7.85 8.15
C HIS A 33 7.82 -7.24 8.34
N SER A 34 7.50 -6.14 7.65
CA SER A 34 6.22 -5.41 7.78
C SER A 34 5.25 -5.67 6.64
N ARG A 35 5.70 -6.35 5.58
CA ARG A 35 4.91 -6.65 4.38
C ARG A 35 3.64 -7.45 4.66
N ASP A 36 3.75 -8.49 5.48
CA ASP A 36 2.62 -9.37 5.77
C ASP A 36 1.59 -8.66 6.66
N GLU A 37 2.05 -7.94 7.68
CA GLU A 37 1.20 -7.11 8.54
C GLU A 37 0.46 -6.03 7.73
N LEU A 38 1.15 -5.33 6.83
CA LEU A 38 0.54 -4.34 5.95
C LEU A 38 -0.51 -4.98 5.03
N ARG A 39 -0.23 -6.17 4.51
CA ARG A 39 -1.19 -6.91 3.66
C ARG A 39 -2.43 -7.32 4.43
N GLU A 40 -2.27 -7.83 5.65
CA GLU A 40 -3.40 -8.22 6.49
C GLU A 40 -4.21 -7.00 6.93
N THR A 41 -3.56 -5.87 7.23
CA THR A 41 -4.24 -4.59 7.50
C THR A 41 -5.07 -4.14 6.30
N ILE A 42 -4.51 -4.15 5.08
CA ILE A 42 -5.24 -3.79 3.85
C ILE A 42 -6.45 -4.72 3.65
N ARG A 43 -6.29 -6.03 3.88
CA ARG A 43 -7.39 -6.98 3.76
C ARG A 43 -8.45 -6.72 4.83
N GLY A 44 -8.06 -6.50 6.08
CA GLY A 44 -8.95 -6.23 7.20
C GLY A 44 -9.83 -5.00 6.96
N GLU A 45 -9.27 -3.92 6.41
CA GLU A 45 -10.03 -2.70 6.11
C GLU A 45 -11.12 -2.91 5.03
N ILE A 46 -10.82 -3.71 4.00
CA ILE A 46 -11.81 -4.08 2.97
C ILE A 46 -12.88 -5.00 3.56
N GLU A 47 -12.48 -6.00 4.35
CA GLU A 47 -13.40 -6.98 4.91
C GLU A 47 -14.37 -6.35 5.93
N LYS A 48 -13.90 -5.41 6.75
CA LYS A 48 -14.76 -4.59 7.65
C LYS A 48 -15.92 -3.90 6.91
N ASN A 49 -15.75 -3.61 5.63
CA ASN A 49 -16.71 -2.90 4.80
C ASN A 49 -17.33 -3.78 3.69
N ARG A 50 -17.20 -5.11 3.77
CA ARG A 50 -17.63 -6.05 2.72
C ARG A 50 -19.11 -5.94 2.36
N PHE A 51 -19.96 -5.65 3.35
CA PHE A 51 -21.42 -5.54 3.20
C PHE A 51 -21.91 -4.08 3.16
N CYS A 52 -21.02 -3.14 2.88
CA CYS A 52 -21.39 -1.73 2.73
C CYS A 52 -22.06 -1.50 1.37
N ASP A 53 -23.39 -1.28 1.38
CA ASP A 53 -24.17 -0.96 0.17
C ASP A 53 -24.46 0.55 0.01
N ASP A 54 -24.05 1.37 0.98
CA ASP A 54 -24.20 2.82 0.94
C ASP A 54 -23.21 3.43 -0.07
N LYS A 55 -23.74 3.85 -1.21
CA LYS A 55 -22.97 4.47 -2.31
C LYS A 55 -22.20 5.71 -1.89
N GLN A 56 -22.71 6.56 -0.99
CA GLN A 56 -22.00 7.75 -0.55
C GLN A 56 -20.82 7.37 0.34
N LYS A 57 -21.05 6.41 1.25
CA LYS A 57 -20.00 5.87 2.10
C LYS A 57 -18.90 5.17 1.30
N ILE A 58 -19.25 4.38 0.29
CA ILE A 58 -18.28 3.77 -0.64
C ILE A 58 -17.46 4.85 -1.37
N LYS A 59 -18.09 5.93 -1.85
CA LYS A 59 -17.37 7.04 -2.49
C LYS A 59 -16.40 7.74 -1.53
N PHE A 60 -16.83 7.98 -0.29
CA PHE A 60 -15.98 8.54 0.74
C PHE A 60 -14.76 7.65 1.00
N PHE A 61 -14.96 6.35 1.23
CA PHE A 61 -13.86 5.41 1.45
C PHE A 61 -12.94 5.25 0.25
N LEU A 62 -13.47 5.33 -0.98
CA LEU A 62 -12.65 5.36 -2.18
C LEU A 62 -11.71 6.57 -2.21
N SER A 63 -12.24 7.76 -1.91
CA SER A 63 -11.45 8.99 -1.88
C SER A 63 -10.41 8.97 -0.76
N ASP A 64 -10.83 8.63 0.46
CA ASP A 64 -9.95 8.52 1.62
C ASP A 64 -8.86 7.45 1.41
N GLY A 65 -9.26 6.26 0.94
CA GLY A 65 -8.35 5.16 0.67
C GLY A 65 -7.33 5.47 -0.42
N LEU A 66 -7.71 6.20 -1.48
CA LEU A 66 -6.78 6.68 -2.50
C LEU A 66 -5.76 7.66 -1.92
N GLN A 67 -6.20 8.60 -1.08
CA GLN A 67 -5.32 9.59 -0.45
C GLN A 67 -4.32 8.91 0.52
N ARG A 68 -4.80 8.00 1.36
CA ARG A 68 -3.96 7.23 2.28
C ARG A 68 -2.96 6.35 1.53
N LEU A 69 -3.40 5.71 0.44
CA LEU A 69 -2.53 4.87 -0.37
C LEU A 69 -1.44 5.68 -1.08
N LYS A 70 -1.76 6.89 -1.55
CA LYS A 70 -0.77 7.80 -2.12
C LYS A 70 0.31 8.17 -1.09
N GLY A 71 -0.10 8.55 0.12
CA GLY A 71 0.86 8.86 1.19
C GLY A 71 1.75 7.66 1.55
N LEU A 72 1.18 6.45 1.58
CA LEU A 72 1.95 5.23 1.80
C LEU A 72 2.97 4.96 0.68
N ASP A 73 2.58 5.11 -0.59
CA ASP A 73 3.48 4.92 -1.73
C ASP A 73 4.65 5.91 -1.68
N GLU A 74 4.37 7.18 -1.38
CA GLU A 74 5.39 8.23 -1.19
C GLU A 74 6.35 7.88 -0.03
N MET A 75 5.83 7.38 1.10
CA MET A 75 6.68 6.96 2.24
C MET A 75 7.58 5.77 1.87
N LEU A 76 7.07 4.82 1.09
CA LEU A 76 7.85 3.67 0.62
C LEU A 76 8.90 4.11 -0.42
N ASP A 77 8.55 5.00 -1.34
CA ASP A 77 9.49 5.62 -2.29
C ASP A 77 10.67 6.28 -1.58
N MET A 78 10.42 7.02 -0.50
CA MET A 78 11.47 7.69 0.25
C MET A 78 12.40 6.70 0.98
N THR A 79 11.89 5.54 1.38
CA THR A 79 12.67 4.48 2.04
C THR A 79 13.61 3.80 1.02
N ASP A 80 13.11 3.54 -0.19
CA ASP A 80 13.89 2.99 -1.30
C ASP A 80 14.94 3.99 -1.80
N PHE A 81 14.59 5.28 -1.95
CA PHE A 81 15.50 6.32 -2.42
C PHE A 81 16.61 6.63 -1.44
N LYS A 82 16.36 6.59 -0.12
CA LYS A 82 17.40 6.78 0.91
C LYS A 82 18.43 5.65 0.87
N THR A 83 17.97 4.42 0.64
CA THR A 83 18.82 3.24 0.50
C THR A 83 19.68 3.34 -0.76
N MET A 84 19.08 3.70 -1.90
CA MET A 84 19.80 3.88 -3.16
C MET A 84 20.76 5.06 -3.13
N LYS A 85 20.37 6.20 -2.54
CA LYS A 85 21.25 7.37 -2.34
C LYS A 85 22.43 7.04 -1.44
N TYR A 86 22.23 6.24 -0.39
CA TYR A 86 23.32 5.75 0.46
C TYR A 86 24.26 4.83 -0.31
N LEU A 87 23.75 3.86 -1.07
CA LEU A 87 24.57 2.97 -1.89
C LEU A 87 25.37 3.76 -2.93
N LEU A 88 24.76 4.70 -3.65
CA LEU A 88 25.44 5.57 -4.62
C LEU A 88 26.48 6.48 -3.94
N HIS A 89 26.19 7.02 -2.76
CA HIS A 89 27.15 7.83 -2.01
C HIS A 89 28.38 7.03 -1.57
N ASN A 90 28.22 5.76 -1.17
CA ASN A 90 29.35 4.93 -0.75
C ASN A 90 30.16 4.38 -1.93
N ILE A 91 29.51 4.06 -3.05
CA ILE A 91 30.16 3.67 -4.31
C ILE A 91 31.05 4.82 -4.83
N THR A 92 30.54 6.06 -4.83
CA THR A 92 31.31 7.24 -5.26
C THR A 92 32.47 7.60 -4.33
N LYS A 93 32.46 7.10 -3.09
CA LYS A 93 33.53 7.32 -2.10
C LYS A 93 34.50 6.12 -1.98
N GLY A 94 34.36 5.08 -2.80
CA GLY A 94 35.24 3.90 -2.79
C GLY A 94 35.19 3.09 -1.49
N LYS A 95 34.14 3.25 -0.67
CA LYS A 95 33.98 2.52 0.59
C LYS A 95 33.04 1.33 0.38
N SER A 96 33.52 0.12 0.68
CA SER A 96 32.68 -1.08 0.72
C SER A 96 31.53 -0.85 1.71
N PRO A 97 30.25 -1.10 1.32
CA PRO A 97 29.12 -0.83 2.19
C PRO A 97 29.19 -1.74 3.42
N ASN A 98 29.36 -1.14 4.60
CA ASN A 98 29.38 -1.86 5.87
C ASN A 98 28.03 -2.61 6.05
N SER A 99 28.10 -3.94 6.05
CA SER A 99 27.00 -4.91 6.12
C SER A 99 26.06 -4.74 7.35
N SER A 100 26.42 -3.90 8.32
CA SER A 100 25.69 -3.71 9.58
C SER A 100 24.42 -2.87 9.50
N TYR A 101 24.17 -2.13 8.41
CA TYR A 101 22.96 -1.29 8.27
C TYR A 101 21.81 -1.95 7.50
N LEU A 102 22.04 -3.04 6.78
CA LEU A 102 20.97 -3.82 6.12
C LEU A 102 20.09 -4.56 7.14
N ASN A 103 20.60 -4.84 8.34
CA ASN A 103 19.88 -5.53 9.42
C ASN A 103 19.22 -4.58 10.44
N LYS A 104 19.41 -3.25 10.35
CA LYS A 104 18.87 -2.29 11.33
C LYS A 104 17.52 -1.69 10.96
N THR A 105 17.05 -1.90 9.73
CA THR A 105 15.68 -1.50 9.33
C THR A 105 14.62 -2.52 9.77
N GLN A 106 15.00 -3.56 10.55
CA GLN A 106 14.12 -4.62 11.05
C GLN A 106 13.75 -4.49 12.54
N ILE A 107 14.04 -3.38 13.19
CA ILE A 107 13.65 -3.16 14.59
C ILE A 107 13.01 -1.77 14.70
N ILE A 108 11.68 -1.75 14.58
CA ILE A 108 10.67 -1.04 15.38
C ILE A 108 9.31 -1.47 14.83
#